data_AF-A0A820S580-F1
#
_entry.id   AF-A0A820S580-F1
#
_cell.length_a   1.000
_cell.length_b   1.000
_cell.length_c   1.000
_cell.angle_alpha   90.00
_cell.angle_beta   90.00
_cell.angle_gamma   90.00
#
_symmetry.space_group_name_H-M   'P 1'
#
loop_
_entity.id
_entity.type
_entity.pdbx_description
1 polymer ?
#
loop_
_entity_poly.entity_id
_entity_poly.type
_entity_poly.pdbx_seq_one_letter_code
_entity_poly.pdbx_strand_id
1 'polypeptide(L)'
;VVKYFQEHVRLDKSSYDDFLGINDTNLFDKLEPTGEDRIFSTAQTVNVLISSFTYLDNATGKLKWINDRQIETIQIMVNKSISWLLENVFKYQPFNCFFSGSVKGFNQLPFWYPANIYQFLNGTTFDPNHFDINNGSLVDAIVGVSGYIN
;
A
#
# COMPACT_ATOMS: atom_id res chain seq x y z
N VAL A 1 -6.90 -11.94 -17.65
CA VAL A 1 -5.99 -11.34 -16.64
C VAL A 1 -4.76 -10.72 -17.29
N VAL A 2 -3.86 -11.49 -17.91
CA VAL A 2 -2.61 -10.94 -18.50
C VAL A 2 -2.87 -9.86 -19.56
N LYS A 3 -3.76 -10.12 -20.53
CA LYS A 3 -4.12 -9.15 -21.58
C LYS A 3 -4.62 -7.81 -21.02
N TYR A 4 -5.45 -7.85 -19.97
CA TYR A 4 -5.94 -6.65 -19.29
C TYR A 4 -4.78 -5.81 -18.75
N PHE A 5 -3.86 -6.42 -18.01
CA PHE A 5 -2.70 -5.70 -17.48
C PHE A 5 -1.77 -5.21 -18.59
N GLN A 6 -1.59 -5.96 -19.67
CA GLN A 6 -0.81 -5.49 -20.82
C GLN A 6 -1.42 -4.27 -21.52
N GLU A 7 -2.74 -4.13 -21.52
CA GLU A 7 -3.45 -3.01 -22.12
C GLU A 7 -3.49 -1.77 -21.22
N HIS A 8 -3.37 -1.95 -19.90
CA HIS A 8 -3.49 -0.88 -18.89
C HIS A 8 -2.17 -0.54 -18.20
N VAL A 9 -1.05 -1.13 -18.65
CA VAL A 9 0.29 -0.71 -18.21
C VAL A 9 0.67 0.58 -18.93
N ARG A 10 1.30 1.52 -18.21
CA ARG A 10 1.83 2.75 -18.81
C ARG A 10 2.89 2.46 -19.88
N LEU A 11 3.23 3.48 -20.66
CA LEU A 11 4.22 3.41 -21.74
C LEU A 11 5.60 2.89 -21.29
N ASP A 12 5.98 3.14 -20.03
CA ASP A 12 7.21 2.64 -19.42
C ASP A 12 7.16 1.14 -19.07
N LYS A 13 6.00 0.50 -19.23
CA LYS A 13 5.72 -0.92 -18.99
C LYS A 13 6.09 -1.36 -17.57
N SER A 14 6.01 -0.44 -16.61
CA SER A 14 6.47 -0.69 -15.25
C SER A 14 5.45 -0.25 -14.21
N SER A 15 4.57 0.70 -14.51
CA SER A 15 3.51 1.15 -13.60
C SER A 15 2.12 1.14 -14.24
N TYR A 16 1.10 1.15 -13.40
CA TYR A 16 -0.31 1.09 -13.78
C TYR A 16 -1.04 2.28 -13.16
N ASP A 17 -1.86 2.95 -13.97
CA ASP A 17 -2.79 3.99 -13.52
C ASP A 17 -4.24 3.45 -13.64
N ASP A 18 -5.21 4.22 -13.15
CA ASP A 18 -6.64 4.02 -13.41
C ASP A 18 -7.32 2.79 -12.80
N PHE A 19 -6.67 2.06 -11.87
CA PHE A 19 -7.41 1.02 -11.13
C PHE A 19 -8.41 1.63 -10.14
N LEU A 20 -8.07 2.79 -9.56
CA LEU A 20 -8.94 3.59 -8.68
C LEU A 20 -9.37 4.94 -9.30
N GLY A 21 -8.82 5.28 -10.47
CA GLY A 21 -8.89 6.61 -11.08
C GLY A 21 -7.61 7.42 -10.83
N ILE A 22 -7.60 8.67 -11.29
CA ILE A 22 -6.61 9.70 -10.92
C ILE A 22 -7.42 10.83 -10.31
N ASN A 23 -7.49 10.88 -8.97
CA ASN A 23 -8.19 11.98 -8.29
C ASN A 23 -7.43 12.48 -7.06
N ASP A 24 -6.10 12.46 -7.13
CA ASP A 24 -5.23 13.06 -6.10
C ASP A 24 -5.55 14.56 -6.02
N THR A 25 -6.32 14.94 -5.01
CA THR A 25 -6.73 16.31 -4.71
C THR A 25 -6.37 16.63 -3.28
N ASN A 26 -5.95 17.86 -3.05
CA ASN A 26 -5.69 18.34 -1.70
C ASN A 26 -7.00 18.72 -0.99
N LEU A 27 -6.91 19.17 0.27
CA LEU A 27 -8.05 19.59 1.08
C LEU A 27 -8.88 20.76 0.49
N PHE A 28 -8.44 21.36 -0.63
CA PHE A 28 -9.09 22.45 -1.34
C PHE A 28 -9.50 22.04 -2.77
N ASP A 29 -9.64 20.74 -3.04
CA ASP A 29 -10.01 20.16 -4.34
C ASP A 29 -9.04 20.51 -5.49
N LYS A 30 -7.83 20.97 -5.16
CA LYS A 30 -6.80 21.24 -6.16
C LYS A 30 -6.04 19.95 -6.45
N LEU A 31 -5.87 19.64 -7.74
CA LEU A 31 -5.04 18.53 -8.19
C LEU A 31 -3.64 18.64 -7.57
N GLU A 32 -3.27 17.63 -6.79
CA GLU A 32 -1.96 17.48 -6.16
C GLU A 32 -1.51 16.04 -6.39
N PRO A 33 -0.66 15.76 -7.39
CA PRO A 33 -0.32 14.40 -7.78
C PRO A 33 0.58 13.76 -6.72
N THR A 34 -0.03 13.16 -5.70
CA THR A 34 0.66 12.36 -4.68
C THR A 34 1.12 11.03 -5.25
N GLY A 35 0.58 10.59 -6.39
CA GLY A 35 0.99 9.33 -7.03
C GLY A 35 0.58 8.09 -6.23
N GLU A 36 -0.27 8.28 -5.21
CA GLU A 36 -0.79 7.22 -4.35
C GLU A 36 -1.60 6.21 -5.15
N ASP A 37 -2.49 6.70 -6.01
CA ASP A 37 -3.29 5.86 -6.91
C ASP A 37 -2.39 4.98 -7.79
N ARG A 38 -1.27 5.51 -8.29
CA ARG A 38 -0.32 4.77 -9.13
C ARG A 38 0.46 3.74 -8.31
N ILE A 39 0.93 4.11 -7.12
CA ILE A 39 1.63 3.19 -6.22
C ILE A 39 0.71 2.04 -5.85
N PHE A 40 -0.53 2.34 -5.43
CA PHE A 40 -1.51 1.33 -5.04
C PHE A 40 -1.90 0.44 -6.21
N SER A 41 -2.26 1.02 -7.36
CA SER A 41 -2.64 0.26 -8.56
C SER A 41 -1.51 -0.66 -9.04
N THR A 42 -0.27 -0.19 -8.97
CA THR A 42 0.91 -0.99 -9.33
C THR A 42 1.15 -2.12 -8.34
N ALA A 43 1.11 -1.84 -7.03
CA ALA A 43 1.26 -2.87 -5.99
C ALA A 43 0.16 -3.93 -6.06
N GLN A 44 -1.09 -3.51 -6.27
CA GLN A 44 -2.22 -4.42 -6.39
C GLN A 44 -2.12 -5.30 -7.65
N THR A 45 -1.67 -4.72 -8.77
CA THR A 45 -1.40 -5.49 -9.99
C THR A 45 -0.35 -6.57 -9.74
N VAL A 46 0.75 -6.24 -9.08
CA VAL A 46 1.80 -7.20 -8.70
C VAL A 46 1.21 -8.32 -7.83
N ASN A 47 0.41 -7.98 -6.81
CA ASN A 47 -0.24 -8.97 -5.95
C ASN A 47 -1.14 -9.92 -6.74
N VAL A 48 -1.97 -9.39 -7.64
CA VAL A 48 -2.87 -10.19 -8.49
C VAL A 48 -2.07 -11.11 -9.41
N LEU A 49 -1.03 -10.61 -10.07
CA LEU A 49 -0.19 -11.41 -10.97
C LEU A 49 0.53 -12.54 -10.21
N ILE A 50 1.14 -12.25 -9.05
CA ILE A 50 1.79 -13.29 -8.24
C ILE A 50 0.76 -14.30 -7.77
N SER A 51 -0.37 -13.86 -7.20
CA SER A 51 -1.39 -14.77 -6.67
C SER A 51 -2.06 -15.62 -7.75
N SER A 52 -2.17 -15.13 -8.98
CA SER A 52 -2.84 -15.85 -10.07
C SER A 52 -1.93 -16.86 -10.76
N PHE A 53 -0.62 -16.62 -10.75
CA PHE A 53 0.37 -17.38 -11.52
C PHE A 53 1.41 -18.08 -10.65
N THR A 54 1.19 -18.15 -9.34
CA THR A 54 2.02 -18.96 -8.44
C THR A 54 1.16 -19.89 -7.59
N TYR A 55 1.79 -20.94 -7.07
CA TYR A 55 1.23 -21.83 -6.07
C TYR A 55 2.24 -22.04 -4.95
N LEU A 56 1.75 -22.33 -3.74
CA LEU A 56 2.62 -22.69 -2.62
C LEU A 56 3.13 -24.11 -2.79
N ASP A 57 4.44 -24.27 -2.85
CA ASP A 57 5.08 -25.57 -2.72
C ASP A 57 5.18 -25.95 -1.25
N ASN A 58 4.31 -26.87 -0.81
CA ASN A 58 4.25 -27.32 0.58
C ASN A 58 5.55 -27.99 1.07
N ALA A 59 6.39 -28.53 0.19
CA ALA A 59 7.65 -29.15 0.59
C ALA A 59 8.72 -28.10 0.94
N THR A 60 8.72 -26.96 0.25
CA THR A 60 9.73 -25.91 0.44
C THR A 60 9.21 -24.68 1.19
N GLY A 61 7.89 -24.56 1.35
CA GLY A 61 7.23 -23.37 1.89
C GLY A 61 7.34 -22.14 0.99
N LYS A 62 7.72 -22.31 -0.28
CA LYS A 62 7.98 -21.21 -1.23
C LYS A 62 6.93 -21.16 -2.32
N LEU A 63 6.66 -19.96 -2.82
CA LEU A 63 5.84 -19.79 -4.02
C LEU A 63 6.63 -20.24 -5.25
N LYS A 64 5.98 -21.04 -6.10
CA LYS A 64 6.49 -21.46 -7.41
C LYS A 64 5.56 -20.97 -8.51
N TRP A 65 6.14 -20.53 -9.62
CA TRP A 65 5.39 -20.15 -10.81
C TRP A 65 4.68 -21.36 -11.42
N ILE A 66 3.45 -21.16 -11.89
CA ILE A 66 2.76 -22.16 -12.69
C ILE A 66 3.45 -22.34 -14.04
N ASN A 67 3.32 -23.51 -14.64
CA ASN A 67 3.82 -23.74 -15.99
C ASN A 67 2.77 -23.26 -17.01
N ASP A 68 2.93 -22.02 -17.48
CA ASP A 68 2.06 -21.39 -18.48
C ASP A 68 2.90 -20.75 -19.59
N ARG A 69 2.37 -20.72 -20.82
CA ARG A 69 3.06 -20.12 -21.98
C ARG A 69 3.35 -18.62 -21.79
N GLN A 70 2.57 -17.93 -20.96
CA GLN A 70 2.71 -16.50 -20.70
C GLN A 70 3.61 -16.19 -19.50
N ILE A 71 4.17 -17.21 -18.84
CA ILE A 71 4.85 -17.04 -17.55
C ILE A 71 6.06 -16.11 -17.63
N GLU A 72 6.83 -16.17 -18.72
CA GLU A 72 7.99 -15.32 -18.95
C GLU A 72 7.57 -13.83 -19.01
N THR A 73 6.52 -13.54 -19.77
CA THR A 73 5.96 -12.18 -19.87
C THR A 73 5.48 -11.68 -18.53
N ILE A 74 4.80 -12.52 -17.75
CA ILE A 74 4.29 -12.17 -16.42
C ILE A 74 5.43 -11.88 -15.45
N GLN A 75 6.47 -12.71 -15.44
CA GLN A 75 7.66 -12.49 -14.63
C GLN A 75 8.35 -11.16 -14.97
N ILE A 76 8.46 -10.83 -16.25
CA ILE A 76 9.01 -9.54 -16.70
C ILE A 76 8.16 -8.39 -16.19
N MET A 77 6.83 -8.47 -16.31
CA MET A 77 5.91 -7.44 -15.81
C MET A 77 6.05 -7.24 -14.30
N VAL A 78 6.02 -8.34 -13.53
CA VAL A 78 6.17 -8.30 -12.07
C VAL A 78 7.49 -7.69 -11.67
N ASN A 79 8.61 -8.13 -12.26
CA ASN A 79 9.92 -7.61 -11.94
C ASN A 79 10.04 -6.12 -12.24
N LYS A 80 9.56 -5.66 -13.40
CA LYS A 80 9.57 -4.23 -13.76
C LYS A 80 8.74 -3.39 -12.80
N SER A 81 7.58 -3.88 -12.40
CA SER A 81 6.71 -3.17 -11.46
C SER A 81 7.26 -3.12 -10.05
N ILE A 82 7.90 -4.19 -9.58
CA ILE A 82 8.62 -4.19 -8.31
C ILE A 82 9.77 -3.17 -8.35
N SER A 83 10.60 -3.18 -9.39
CA SER A 83 11.67 -2.19 -9.55
C SER A 83 11.13 -0.76 -9.53
N TRP A 84 10.05 -0.51 -10.27
CA TRP A 84 9.41 0.82 -10.27
C TRP A 84 8.90 1.22 -8.90
N LEU A 85 8.22 0.32 -8.16
CA LEU A 85 7.76 0.59 -6.80
C LEU A 85 8.92 0.95 -5.88
N LEU A 86 10.00 0.16 -5.88
CA LEU A 86 11.18 0.41 -5.05
C LEU A 86 11.83 1.77 -5.35
N GLU A 87 11.82 2.19 -6.61
CA GLU A 87 12.39 3.47 -7.04
C GLU A 87 11.49 4.68 -6.77
N ASN A 88 10.18 4.49 -6.63
CA ASN A 88 9.21 5.60 -6.69
C ASN A 88 8.36 5.76 -5.43
N VAL A 89 8.13 4.71 -4.64
CA VAL A 89 7.27 4.78 -3.44
C VAL A 89 7.70 5.90 -2.48
N PHE A 90 9.01 6.09 -2.29
CA PHE A 90 9.52 7.15 -1.41
C PHE A 90 9.62 8.53 -2.07
N LYS A 91 9.61 8.62 -3.41
CA LYS A 91 9.69 9.90 -4.13
C LYS A 91 8.37 10.66 -4.08
N TYR A 92 7.28 9.90 -4.13
CA TYR A 92 5.93 10.42 -4.18
C TYR A 92 5.40 10.86 -2.81
N GLN A 93 6.11 10.52 -1.71
CA GLN A 93 5.72 10.87 -0.33
C GLN A 93 4.22 10.62 -0.08
N PRO A 94 3.72 9.40 -0.38
CA PRO A 94 2.31 9.10 -0.20
C PRO A 94 1.95 9.39 1.26
N PHE A 95 0.76 9.95 1.49
CA PHE A 95 0.25 10.09 2.84
C PHE A 95 0.18 8.69 3.47
N ASN A 96 0.39 8.63 4.79
CA ASN A 96 0.30 7.37 5.53
C ASN A 96 -1.00 6.66 5.13
N CYS A 97 -0.92 5.35 4.86
CA CYS A 97 -2.05 4.52 4.45
C CYS A 97 -3.22 4.80 5.40
N PHE A 98 -4.20 5.58 4.95
CA PHE A 98 -5.24 6.09 5.82
C PHE A 98 -6.15 4.92 6.16
N PHE A 99 -6.04 4.37 7.37
CA PHE A 99 -7.04 3.50 7.93
C PHE A 99 -8.27 4.35 8.22
N SER A 100 -9.15 4.52 7.23
CA SER A 100 -10.47 5.11 7.44
C SER A 100 -11.15 4.34 8.58
N GLY A 101 -11.68 5.07 9.56
CA GLY A 101 -12.01 4.65 10.94
C GLY A 101 -13.04 3.53 11.13
N SER A 102 -13.29 2.72 10.11
CA SER A 102 -14.00 1.45 10.21
C SER A 102 -13.03 0.32 10.52
N VAL A 103 -12.61 0.21 11.78
CA VAL A 103 -11.94 -1.00 12.27
C VAL A 103 -12.99 -2.09 12.54
N LYS A 104 -12.71 -3.35 12.20
CA LYS A 104 -13.68 -4.46 12.44
C LYS A 104 -13.64 -4.99 13.88
N GLY A 105 -12.83 -4.40 14.75
CA GLY A 105 -12.69 -4.76 16.15
C GLY A 105 -11.58 -3.97 16.84
N PHE A 106 -11.61 -3.96 18.18
CA PHE A 106 -10.63 -3.21 18.99
C PHE A 106 -9.18 -3.63 18.72
N ASN A 107 -8.93 -4.90 18.41
CA ASN A 107 -7.61 -5.42 18.08
C ASN A 107 -7.08 -5.01 16.69
N GLN A 108 -7.86 -4.24 15.91
CA GLN A 108 -7.48 -3.74 14.60
C GLN A 108 -7.27 -2.22 14.59
N LEU A 109 -7.31 -1.58 15.75
CA LEU A 109 -7.01 -0.17 15.85
C LEU A 109 -5.54 0.11 15.47
N PRO A 110 -5.26 1.24 14.78
CA PRO A 110 -3.90 1.60 14.35
C PRO A 110 -2.87 1.63 15.48
N PHE A 111 -3.28 1.90 16.72
CA PHE A 111 -2.42 1.93 17.91
C PHE A 111 -1.69 0.61 18.21
N TRP A 112 -2.18 -0.52 17.67
CA TRP A 112 -1.56 -1.84 17.87
C TRP A 112 -0.50 -2.19 16.83
N TYR A 113 -0.43 -1.43 15.73
CA TYR A 113 0.58 -1.64 14.71
C TYR A 113 1.87 -0.90 15.11
N PRO A 114 3.05 -1.44 14.75
CA PRO A 114 4.30 -0.74 14.98
C PRO A 114 4.23 0.69 14.42
N ALA A 115 4.51 1.67 15.28
CA ALA A 115 4.50 3.09 14.96
C ALA A 115 5.59 3.83 15.75
N ASN A 116 6.05 4.94 15.19
CA ASN A 116 7.01 5.85 15.84
C ASN A 116 6.53 7.31 15.87
N ILE A 117 5.28 7.55 15.47
CA ILE A 117 4.57 8.83 15.63
C ILE A 117 3.27 8.56 16.41
N TYR A 118 3.11 9.28 17.52
CA TYR A 118 1.94 9.25 18.39
C TYR A 118 1.60 10.67 18.81
N GLN A 119 0.52 11.23 18.26
CA GLN A 119 0.16 12.65 18.45
C GLN A 119 -1.36 12.84 18.49
N PHE A 120 -1.86 13.75 19.32
CA PHE A 120 -3.24 14.23 19.24
C PHE A 120 -3.40 15.24 18.09
N LEU A 121 -4.62 15.47 17.59
CA LEU A 121 -4.89 16.49 16.57
C LEU A 121 -4.49 17.91 17.00
N ASN A 122 -4.43 18.17 18.31
CA ASN A 122 -3.94 19.43 18.87
C ASN A 122 -2.40 19.58 18.82
N GLY A 123 -1.68 18.57 18.32
CA GLY A 123 -0.24 18.59 18.15
C GLY A 123 0.58 18.02 19.32
N THR A 124 -0.05 17.66 20.44
CA THR A 124 0.66 17.10 21.60
C THR A 124 0.92 15.61 21.45
N THR A 125 2.06 15.12 21.93
CA THR A 125 2.39 13.69 21.87
C THR A 125 1.70 12.91 22.99
N PHE A 126 1.46 11.62 22.77
CA PHE A 126 0.96 10.72 23.81
C PHE A 126 1.82 9.45 23.90
N ASP A 127 1.83 8.85 25.09
CA ASP A 127 2.50 7.58 25.32
C ASP A 127 1.55 6.42 24.95
N PRO A 128 1.88 5.60 23.92
CA PRO A 128 1.04 4.48 23.52
C PRO A 128 0.90 3.40 24.60
N ASN A 129 1.84 3.29 25.55
CA ASN A 129 1.80 2.27 26.61
C ASN A 129 0.87 2.63 27.77
N HIS A 130 0.50 3.90 27.89
CA HIS A 130 -0.32 4.42 28.98
C HIS A 130 -1.62 5.07 28.47
N PHE A 131 -2.06 4.66 27.27
CA PHE A 131 -3.22 5.24 26.61
C PHE A 131 -4.53 4.57 27.05
N ASP A 132 -5.45 5.33 27.64
CA ASP A 132 -6.78 4.85 28.03
C ASP A 132 -7.78 4.97 26.88
N ILE A 133 -8.02 3.84 26.21
CA ILE A 133 -8.97 3.66 25.10
C ILE A 133 -10.41 3.99 25.52
N ASN A 134 -10.75 3.92 26.81
CA ASN A 134 -12.12 4.16 27.29
C ASN A 134 -12.42 5.63 27.60
N ASN A 135 -11.41 6.50 27.64
CA ASN A 135 -11.58 7.88 28.11
C ASN A 135 -11.97 8.88 27.01
N GLY A 136 -12.62 8.42 25.95
CA GLY A 136 -13.18 9.28 24.89
C GLY A 136 -12.15 10.07 24.05
N SER A 137 -10.85 10.04 24.37
CA SER A 137 -9.79 10.79 23.65
C SER A 137 -9.30 10.13 22.36
N LEU A 138 -9.86 8.97 21.98
CA LEU A 138 -9.51 8.27 20.73
C LEU A 138 -9.95 8.99 19.46
N VAL A 139 -10.89 9.92 19.57
CA VAL A 139 -11.48 10.57 18.39
C VAL A 139 -10.47 11.44 17.63
N ASP A 140 -9.38 11.83 18.30
CA ASP A 140 -8.44 12.86 17.81
C ASP A 140 -6.97 12.42 17.91
N ALA A 141 -6.64 11.18 17.56
CA ALA A 141 -5.26 10.67 17.60
C ALA A 141 -4.72 10.34 16.19
N ILE A 142 -3.49 10.77 15.94
CA ILE A 142 -2.65 10.44 14.80
C ILE A 142 -1.64 9.38 15.25
N VAL A 143 -1.69 8.22 14.61
CA VAL A 143 -0.69 7.15 14.75
C VAL A 143 -0.09 6.90 13.38
N GLY A 144 1.23 6.86 13.31
CA GLY A 144 1.89 6.62 12.03
C GLY A 144 3.34 6.23 12.15
N VAL A 145 3.94 6.10 10.97
CA VAL A 145 5.35 5.76 10.80
C VAL A 145 6.01 6.89 10.02
N SER A 146 7.20 7.29 10.45
CA SER A 146 8.12 8.10 9.68
C SER A 146 9.51 7.48 9.70
N GLY A 147 10.09 7.23 8.53
CA GLY A 147 11.35 6.50 8.42
C GLY A 147 11.20 5.00 8.75
N TYR A 148 12.07 4.48 9.62
CA TYR A 148 12.12 3.07 9.98
C TYR A 148 11.71 2.86 11.44
N ILE A 149 11.14 1.68 11.74
CA ILE A 149 10.84 1.22 13.10
C ILE A 149 11.90 0.18 13.45
N ASN A 150 12.65 0.41 14.53
CA ASN A 150 13.67 -0.52 15.03
C ASN A 150 13.04 -1.63 15.88
#